data_AF-A0A7Y5QPW7-F1
#
_entry.id   AF-A0A7Y5QPW7-F1
#
_cell.length_a   1.000
_cell.length_b   1.000
_cell.length_c   1.000
_cell.angle_alpha   90.00
_cell.angle_beta   90.00
_cell.angle_gamma   90.00
#
_symmetry.space_group_name_H-M   'P 1'
#
loop_
_entity.id
_entity.type
_entity.pdbx_description
1 polymer ?
#
loop_
_entity_poly.entity_id
_entity_poly.type
_entity_poly.pdbx_seq_one_letter_code
_entity_poly.pdbx_strand_id
1 'polypeptide(L)'
;MKPVILTVDDDPDVLNAIERDLRQHFRTDYRIVKVGSGAEALDVVRALKQRGADVALFLVDERMPRMSGTQFLIEAIPLYPQARKVLLTAYADTETAITAINRIGLDQYLTKPWDPPTERLYPVLDDLLGEWASNVRPAFEGVRVAGTPLSAASFAVKDFLASNLHPYQWIDLEKDAAMRELARVHSPDLSRQPVVFLPDGSVLVQPELPELARRLGILKAPAKRLYDLVVVGGGPAGLAGAVYGASEGLRTVLVESRAPGGQAGTSSQIENYLGFPAGVS
;
A
#
# COMPACT_ATOMS: atom_id res chain seq x y z
N MET A 1 -5.91 6.27 12.58
CA MET A 1 -5.21 6.91 13.73
C MET A 1 -3.82 7.31 13.25
N LYS A 2 -3.27 8.47 13.66
CA LYS A 2 -1.92 8.86 13.20
C LYS A 2 -0.87 7.90 13.77
N PRO A 3 0.05 7.35 12.94
CA PRO A 3 1.17 6.56 13.44
C PRO A 3 2.05 7.39 14.37
N VAL A 4 2.71 6.72 15.31
CA VAL A 4 3.50 7.36 16.35
C VAL A 4 4.98 7.42 15.97
N ILE A 5 5.58 8.58 16.18
CA ILE A 5 7.05 8.71 16.30
C ILE A 5 7.34 8.82 17.79
N LEU A 6 8.06 7.82 18.32
CA LEU A 6 8.44 7.77 19.74
C LEU A 6 9.89 8.23 19.87
N THR A 7 10.10 9.32 20.60
CA THR A 7 11.44 9.79 20.96
C THR A 7 11.73 9.53 22.43
N VAL A 8 12.94 9.06 22.72
CA VAL A 8 13.40 8.71 24.07
C VAL A 8 14.80 9.29 24.29
N ASP A 9 14.95 10.16 25.27
CA ASP A 9 16.23 10.76 25.69
C ASP A 9 16.07 11.17 27.16
N ASP A 10 17.09 10.95 27.99
CA ASP A 10 17.04 11.31 29.42
C ASP A 10 17.38 12.78 29.68
N ASP A 11 17.98 13.47 28.71
CA ASP A 11 18.22 14.92 28.76
C ASP A 11 16.95 15.68 28.31
N PRO A 12 16.30 16.43 29.22
CA PRO A 12 15.08 17.17 28.90
C PRO A 12 15.29 18.24 27.82
N ASP A 13 16.46 18.86 27.75
CA ASP A 13 16.74 19.92 26.78
C ASP A 13 16.88 19.34 25.38
N VAL A 14 17.56 18.19 25.26
CA VAL A 14 17.67 17.44 24.01
C VAL A 14 16.30 16.92 23.58
N LEU A 15 15.53 16.33 24.50
CA LEU A 15 14.19 15.81 24.22
C LEU A 15 13.22 16.92 23.73
N ASN A 16 13.31 18.13 24.32
CA ASN A 16 12.53 19.29 23.88
C ASN A 16 12.98 19.81 22.51
N ALA A 17 14.28 19.80 22.21
CA ALA A 17 14.80 20.16 20.90
C ALA A 17 14.32 19.19 19.82
N ILE A 18 14.43 17.88 20.07
CA ILE A 18 13.90 16.82 19.18
C ILE A 18 12.40 17.02 18.96
N GLU A 19 11.62 17.18 20.03
CA GLU A 19 10.18 17.36 19.92
C GLU A 19 9.82 18.57 19.06
N ARG A 20 10.51 19.71 19.26
CA ARG A 20 10.27 20.93 18.48
C ARG A 20 10.51 20.68 17.00
N ASP A 21 11.66 20.12 16.66
CA ASP A 21 12.07 19.87 15.28
C ASP A 21 11.13 18.84 14.62
N LEU A 22 10.81 17.75 15.32
CA LEU A 22 9.87 16.74 14.82
C LEU A 22 8.45 17.31 14.63
N ARG A 23 7.98 18.15 15.54
CA ARG A 23 6.65 18.78 15.41
C ARG A 23 6.62 19.79 14.27
N GLN A 24 7.73 20.46 13.98
CA GLN A 24 7.81 21.42 12.90
C GLN A 24 7.58 20.75 11.53
N HIS A 25 8.16 19.56 11.32
CA HIS A 25 8.12 18.87 10.03
C HIS A 25 7.04 17.76 9.94
N PHE A 26 6.81 16.98 11.01
CA PHE A 26 6.04 15.73 10.94
C PHE A 26 4.66 15.74 11.61
N ARG A 27 4.24 16.83 12.27
CA ARG A 27 2.97 16.87 13.05
C ARG A 27 1.71 16.61 12.23
N THR A 28 1.76 16.86 10.93
CA THR A 28 0.62 16.73 10.02
C THR A 28 0.22 15.26 9.88
N ASP A 29 1.19 14.36 9.77
CA ASP A 29 0.95 12.94 9.46
C ASP A 29 1.19 12.02 10.66
N TYR A 30 2.05 12.44 11.60
CA TYR A 30 2.46 11.62 12.73
C TYR A 30 2.08 12.23 14.07
N ARG A 31 1.91 11.36 15.06
CA ARG A 31 1.79 11.74 16.47
C ARG A 31 3.16 11.63 17.13
N ILE A 32 3.69 12.75 17.62
CA ILE A 32 4.95 12.76 18.37
C ILE A 32 4.68 12.43 19.83
N VAL A 33 5.39 11.44 20.36
CA VAL A 33 5.38 11.04 21.77
C VAL A 33 6.82 11.10 22.27
N LYS A 34 7.03 11.80 23.38
CA LYS A 34 8.34 11.93 24.03
C LYS A 34 8.34 11.24 25.38
N VAL A 35 9.48 10.65 25.74
CA VAL A 35 9.65 9.90 26.99
C VAL A 35 11.06 10.13 27.53
N GLY A 36 11.21 10.26 28.86
CA GLY A 36 12.48 10.60 29.50
C GLY A 36 13.34 9.41 29.92
N SER A 37 12.89 8.17 29.68
CA SER A 37 13.64 6.97 30.07
C SER A 37 13.23 5.74 29.29
N GLY A 38 14.15 4.78 29.14
CA GLY A 38 13.87 3.50 28.48
C GLY A 38 12.73 2.69 29.13
N ALA A 39 12.66 2.68 30.47
CA ALA A 39 11.61 1.94 31.20
C ALA A 39 10.20 2.50 30.93
N GLU A 40 10.05 3.82 31.04
CA GLU A 40 8.80 4.50 30.71
C GLU A 40 8.45 4.33 29.22
N ALA A 41 9.47 4.31 28.34
CA ALA A 41 9.26 4.10 26.91
C ALA A 41 8.68 2.72 26.62
N LEU A 42 9.12 1.66 27.32
CA LEU A 42 8.53 0.33 27.19
C LEU A 42 7.07 0.29 27.62
N ASP A 43 6.72 0.97 28.71
CA ASP A 43 5.34 1.04 29.17
C ASP A 43 4.45 1.77 28.16
N VAL A 44 4.97 2.84 27.55
CA VAL A 44 4.30 3.55 26.45
C VAL A 44 4.13 2.63 25.24
N VAL A 45 5.16 1.90 24.82
CA VAL A 45 5.10 0.97 23.68
C VAL A 45 4.05 -0.13 23.91
N ARG A 46 4.02 -0.71 25.12
CA ARG A 46 3.03 -1.71 25.52
C ARG A 46 1.61 -1.14 25.51
N ALA A 47 1.42 0.07 26.04
CA ALA A 47 0.13 0.75 26.04
C ALA A 47 -0.35 1.09 24.62
N LEU A 48 0.55 1.52 23.73
CA LEU A 48 0.24 1.75 22.32
C LEU A 48 -0.19 0.45 21.65
N LYS A 49 0.48 -0.67 21.96
CA LYS A 49 0.17 -1.99 21.38
C LYS A 49 -1.22 -2.46 21.78
N GLN A 50 -1.57 -2.32 23.06
CA GLN A 50 -2.90 -2.64 23.58
C GLN A 50 -4.00 -1.81 22.93
N ARG A 51 -3.69 -0.57 22.54
CA ARG A 51 -4.63 0.35 21.87
C ARG A 51 -4.69 0.16 20.35
N GLY A 52 -3.90 -0.78 19.79
CA GLY A 52 -3.82 -0.99 18.34
C GLY A 52 -3.26 0.21 17.57
N ALA A 53 -2.42 1.04 18.21
CA ALA A 53 -1.79 2.17 17.54
C ALA A 53 -0.50 1.71 16.85
N ASP A 54 -0.24 2.21 15.65
CA ASP A 54 1.01 1.93 14.93
C ASP A 54 2.15 2.82 15.42
N VAL A 55 3.34 2.26 15.54
CA VAL A 55 4.58 3.01 15.73
C VAL A 55 5.37 2.99 14.43
N ALA A 56 5.67 4.18 13.90
CA ALA A 56 6.39 4.37 12.66
C ALA A 56 7.90 4.37 12.85
N LEU A 57 8.36 5.03 13.92
CA LEU A 57 9.77 5.28 14.15
C LEU A 57 10.05 5.36 15.65
N PHE A 58 11.13 4.70 16.06
CA PHE A 58 11.82 4.90 17.33
C PHE A 58 13.04 5.79 17.09
N LEU A 59 13.13 6.91 17.80
CA LEU A 59 14.27 7.82 17.81
C LEU A 59 14.84 7.89 19.22
N VAL A 60 15.92 7.17 19.48
CA VAL A 60 16.31 6.78 20.85
C VAL A 60 17.74 7.23 21.12
N ASP A 61 17.99 7.85 22.26
CA ASP A 61 19.35 8.08 22.74
C ASP A 61 20.03 6.78 23.21
N GLU A 62 21.30 6.61 22.89
CA GLU A 62 22.02 5.43 23.37
C GLU A 62 22.30 5.47 24.87
N ARG A 63 22.68 6.63 25.42
CA ARG A 63 23.28 6.76 26.75
C ARG A 63 22.27 7.25 27.79
N MET A 64 21.32 6.40 28.10
CA MET A 64 20.34 6.66 29.16
C MET A 64 20.64 5.89 30.47
N PRO A 65 20.35 6.46 31.65
CA PRO A 65 20.48 5.79 32.94
C PRO A 65 19.58 4.55 33.06
N ARG A 66 20.10 3.51 33.73
CA ARG A 66 19.43 2.22 34.04
C ARG A 66 19.13 1.32 32.84
N MET A 67 18.76 1.89 31.69
CA MET A 67 18.45 1.16 30.46
C MET A 67 18.94 1.96 29.26
N SER A 68 19.88 1.40 28.50
CA SER A 68 20.40 2.04 27.28
C SER A 68 19.39 2.02 26.14
N GLY A 69 19.58 2.86 25.12
CA GLY A 69 18.71 2.90 23.94
C GLY A 69 18.67 1.57 23.21
N THR A 70 19.84 0.96 23.02
CA THR A 70 20.01 -0.40 22.52
C THR A 70 19.21 -1.44 23.33
N GLN A 71 19.26 -1.39 24.67
CA GLN A 71 18.48 -2.32 25.51
C GLN A 71 16.97 -2.14 25.35
N PHE A 72 16.51 -0.88 25.32
CA PHE A 72 15.10 -0.56 25.03
C PHE A 72 14.66 -1.13 23.67
N LEU A 73 15.46 -0.94 22.62
CA LEU A 73 15.13 -1.39 21.26
C LEU A 73 15.02 -2.92 21.17
N ILE A 74 15.88 -3.67 21.86
CA ILE A 74 15.80 -5.15 21.92
C ILE A 74 14.42 -5.61 22.42
N GLU A 75 13.84 -4.91 23.39
CA GLU A 75 12.52 -5.23 23.93
C GLU A 75 11.35 -4.65 23.10
N ALA A 76 11.54 -3.50 22.45
CA ALA A 76 10.51 -2.83 21.67
C ALA A 76 10.31 -3.45 20.27
N ILE A 77 11.37 -3.94 19.63
CA ILE A 77 11.33 -4.49 18.26
C ILE A 77 10.36 -5.67 18.13
N PRO A 78 10.32 -6.67 19.03
CA PRO A 78 9.34 -7.74 18.95
C PRO A 78 7.88 -7.25 18.96
N LEU A 79 7.59 -6.09 19.56
CA LEU A 79 6.25 -5.51 19.61
C LEU A 79 5.88 -4.75 18.33
N TYR A 80 6.86 -4.07 17.72
CA TYR A 80 6.73 -3.32 16.48
C TYR A 80 7.88 -3.63 15.51
N PRO A 81 7.88 -4.83 14.89
CA PRO A 81 9.00 -5.27 14.05
C PRO A 81 9.19 -4.44 12.79
N GLN A 82 8.13 -3.76 12.34
CA GLN A 82 8.14 -2.91 11.16
C GLN A 82 8.56 -1.47 11.45
N ALA A 83 8.56 -1.03 12.72
CA ALA A 83 8.95 0.33 13.06
C ALA A 83 10.42 0.56 12.72
N ARG A 84 10.71 1.73 12.17
CA ARG A 84 12.10 2.17 11.92
C ARG A 84 12.79 2.47 13.23
N LYS A 85 14.09 2.23 13.29
CA LYS A 85 14.90 2.41 14.51
C LYS A 85 16.10 3.29 14.18
N VAL A 86 16.11 4.46 14.81
CA VAL A 86 17.18 5.43 14.71
C VAL A 86 17.77 5.65 16.09
N LEU A 87 19.08 5.53 16.17
CA LEU A 87 19.83 5.76 17.40
C LEU A 87 20.52 7.13 17.34
N LEU A 88 20.32 7.95 18.36
CA LEU A 88 21.00 9.23 18.57
C LEU A 88 22.26 8.99 19.41
N THR A 89 23.39 9.55 18.99
CA THR A 89 24.68 9.38 19.67
C THR A 89 25.51 10.65 19.65
N ALA A 90 26.33 10.92 20.67
CA ALA A 90 27.24 12.07 20.72
C ALA A 90 28.66 11.78 20.14
N TYR A 91 28.89 10.57 19.61
CA TYR A 91 30.19 10.05 19.13
C TYR A 91 31.32 9.96 20.18
N ALA A 92 31.58 8.75 20.68
CA ALA A 92 32.89 8.10 20.84
C ALA A 92 32.70 6.74 21.53
N ASP A 93 31.83 5.88 20.99
CA ASP A 93 31.45 4.65 21.70
C ASP A 93 32.18 3.46 21.07
N THR A 94 32.90 2.74 21.93
CA THR A 94 33.81 1.62 21.64
C THR A 94 33.21 0.52 20.77
N GLU A 95 34.07 -0.32 20.20
CA GLU A 95 33.79 -1.51 19.38
C GLU A 95 32.64 -2.41 19.91
N THR A 96 32.39 -2.41 21.23
CA THR A 96 31.28 -3.09 21.90
C THR A 96 29.89 -2.53 21.54
N ALA A 97 29.76 -1.20 21.38
CA ALA A 97 28.50 -0.57 20.95
C ALA A 97 28.18 -0.94 19.49
N ILE A 98 29.19 -0.93 18.61
CA ILE A 98 29.07 -1.32 17.19
C ILE A 98 28.53 -2.75 17.06
N THR A 99 29.01 -3.67 17.90
CA THR A 99 28.58 -5.08 17.86
C THR A 99 27.14 -5.27 18.33
N ALA A 100 26.70 -4.53 19.36
CA ALA A 100 25.31 -4.56 19.83
C ALA A 100 24.36 -3.96 18.78
N ILE A 101 24.76 -2.85 18.15
CA ILE A 101 24.05 -2.16 17.09
C ILE A 101 23.74 -3.08 15.90
N ASN A 102 24.75 -3.83 15.41
CA ASN A 102 24.58 -4.72 14.26
C ASN A 102 23.60 -5.87 14.52
N ARG A 103 23.42 -6.31 15.78
CA ARG A 103 22.50 -7.39 16.14
C ARG A 103 21.03 -6.96 16.19
N ILE A 104 20.77 -5.67 16.33
CA ILE A 104 19.42 -5.11 16.53
C ILE A 104 18.78 -4.72 15.20
N GLY A 105 19.58 -4.61 14.12
CA GLY A 105 19.09 -4.19 12.81
C GLY A 105 18.55 -2.77 12.86
N LEU A 106 19.37 -1.84 13.36
CA LEU A 106 19.09 -0.41 13.29
C LEU A 106 19.02 0.02 11.82
N ASP A 107 18.10 0.93 11.52
CA ASP A 107 18.00 1.50 10.17
C ASP A 107 19.04 2.62 9.98
N GLN A 108 19.31 3.43 11.03
CA GLN A 108 20.27 4.53 10.95
C GLN A 108 20.82 4.95 12.32
N TYR A 109 22.02 5.52 12.33
CA TYR A 109 22.56 6.29 13.45
C TYR A 109 22.66 7.78 13.10
N LEU A 110 22.37 8.65 14.06
CA LEU A 110 22.46 10.10 13.91
C LEU A 110 23.30 10.71 15.03
N THR A 111 24.19 11.62 14.66
CA THR A 111 25.10 12.26 15.61
C THR A 111 24.49 13.55 16.16
N LYS A 112 24.54 13.72 17.49
CA LYS A 112 24.23 14.97 18.19
C LYS A 112 25.44 15.91 18.16
N PRO A 113 25.27 17.22 17.89
CA PRO A 113 24.04 17.91 17.50
C PRO A 113 23.74 17.78 15.99
N TRP A 114 22.45 17.77 15.64
CA TRP A 114 21.95 17.64 14.26
C TRP A 114 21.58 18.99 13.62
N ASP A 115 22.12 20.10 14.12
CA ASP A 115 21.90 21.42 13.51
C ASP A 115 22.76 21.59 12.24
N PRO A 116 22.18 22.00 11.10
CA PRO A 116 20.77 22.29 10.86
C PRO A 116 19.91 21.01 10.65
N PRO A 117 18.70 20.92 11.24
CA PRO A 117 17.87 19.72 11.15
C PRO A 117 17.40 19.43 9.72
N THR A 118 17.30 20.45 8.87
CA THR A 118 16.94 20.32 7.46
C THR A 118 17.94 19.52 6.63
N GLU A 119 19.19 19.44 7.08
CA GLU A 119 20.26 18.71 6.37
C GLU A 119 20.58 17.38 7.04
N ARG A 120 20.51 17.31 8.38
CA ARG A 120 21.02 16.18 9.15
C ARG A 120 19.95 15.27 9.76
N LEU A 121 18.75 15.79 10.00
CA LEU A 121 17.67 15.06 10.66
C LEU A 121 16.53 14.73 9.68
N TYR A 122 15.92 15.74 9.06
CA TYR A 122 14.72 15.56 8.25
C TYR A 122 14.92 14.65 7.04
N PRO A 123 15.97 14.77 6.21
CA PRO A 123 16.13 13.91 5.05
C PRO A 123 16.17 12.43 5.42
N VAL A 124 16.92 12.11 6.49
CA VAL A 124 17.04 10.75 7.02
C VAL A 124 15.71 10.23 7.52
N LEU A 125 14.98 11.03 8.31
CA LEU A 125 13.70 10.59 8.85
C LEU A 125 12.62 10.50 7.78
N ASP A 126 12.61 11.40 6.79
CA ASP A 126 11.70 11.37 5.65
C ASP A 126 11.88 10.08 4.84
N ASP A 127 13.11 9.69 4.53
CA ASP A 127 13.41 8.45 3.81
C ASP A 127 12.90 7.23 4.60
N LEU A 128 13.28 7.13 5.87
CA LEU A 128 12.89 6.00 6.73
C LEU A 128 11.37 5.91 6.92
N LEU A 129 10.71 7.04 7.18
CA LEU A 129 9.25 7.10 7.34
C LEU A 129 8.52 6.83 6.03
N GLY A 130 9.09 7.24 4.89
CA GLY A 130 8.61 6.91 3.56
C GLY A 130 8.64 5.41 3.30
N GLU A 131 9.79 4.76 3.57
CA GLU A 131 9.90 3.31 3.45
C GLU A 131 9.02 2.57 4.48
N TRP A 132 8.86 3.10 5.69
CA TRP A 132 7.92 2.55 6.66
C TRP A 132 6.49 2.61 6.13
N ALA A 133 6.10 3.76 5.57
CA ALA A 133 4.77 3.95 5.02
C ALA A 133 4.49 3.02 3.84
N SER A 134 5.48 2.77 2.97
CA SER A 134 5.33 1.81 1.86
C SER A 134 5.23 0.35 2.31
N ASN A 135 5.84 0.00 3.45
CA ASN A 135 5.88 -1.37 3.96
C ASN A 135 4.72 -1.69 4.91
N VAL A 136 4.31 -0.74 5.75
CA VAL A 136 3.24 -0.93 6.75
C VAL A 136 1.87 -0.59 6.19
N ARG A 137 1.78 0.34 5.24
CA ARG A 137 0.57 0.47 4.43
C ARG A 137 0.79 -0.25 3.11
N PRO A 138 0.05 -1.31 2.79
CA PRO A 138 -0.33 -1.48 1.41
C PRO A 138 -1.46 -0.48 1.13
N ALA A 139 -1.15 0.82 1.12
CA ALA A 139 -2.08 1.85 0.64
C ALA A 139 -1.95 1.97 -0.88
N PHE A 140 -2.13 0.84 -1.57
CA PHE A 140 -2.83 0.95 -2.82
C PHE A 140 -4.30 1.10 -2.44
N GLU A 141 -4.88 2.30 -2.57
CA GLU A 141 -6.32 2.56 -2.43
C GLU A 141 -7.12 1.96 -3.61
N GLY A 142 -6.74 0.76 -4.04
CA GLY A 142 -7.28 0.09 -5.20
C GLY A 142 -7.20 -1.42 -5.04
N VAL A 143 -7.52 -2.13 -6.12
CA VAL A 143 -7.48 -3.58 -6.18
C VAL A 143 -6.05 -4.11 -6.12
N ARG A 144 -5.73 -4.95 -5.13
CA ARG A 144 -4.46 -5.70 -5.09
C ARG A 144 -4.71 -7.13 -5.49
N VAL A 145 -3.94 -7.65 -6.45
CA VAL A 145 -4.02 -9.03 -6.93
C VAL A 145 -2.76 -9.75 -6.50
N ALA A 146 -2.87 -10.62 -5.50
CA ALA A 146 -1.76 -11.40 -4.97
C ALA A 146 -1.84 -12.85 -5.49
N GLY A 147 -0.81 -13.29 -6.20
CA GLY A 147 -0.71 -14.67 -6.67
C GLY A 147 0.69 -15.01 -7.18
N THR A 148 0.87 -16.22 -7.71
CA THR A 148 2.11 -16.58 -8.41
C THR A 148 2.03 -16.25 -9.91
N PRO A 149 3.17 -15.96 -10.58
CA PRO A 149 3.19 -15.55 -11.99
C PRO A 149 2.65 -16.60 -12.97
N LEU A 150 2.78 -17.89 -12.65
CA LEU A 150 2.39 -19.01 -13.53
C LEU A 150 0.93 -19.46 -13.36
N SER A 151 0.16 -18.81 -12.48
CA SER A 151 -1.25 -19.17 -12.28
C SER A 151 -2.13 -18.62 -13.40
N ALA A 152 -2.86 -19.51 -14.08
CA ALA A 152 -3.83 -19.15 -15.11
C ALA A 152 -4.96 -18.25 -14.56
N ALA A 153 -5.42 -18.50 -13.34
CA ALA A 153 -6.41 -17.66 -12.68
C ALA A 153 -5.87 -16.25 -12.37
N SER A 154 -4.58 -16.14 -11.99
CA SER A 154 -3.93 -14.84 -11.77
C SER A 154 -3.87 -14.06 -13.08
N PHE A 155 -3.51 -14.71 -14.18
CA PHE A 155 -3.52 -14.09 -15.50
C PHE A 155 -4.92 -13.60 -15.89
N ALA A 156 -5.96 -14.44 -15.73
CA ALA A 156 -7.33 -14.08 -16.08
C ALA A 156 -7.85 -12.84 -15.32
N VAL A 157 -7.59 -12.75 -14.02
CA VAL A 157 -7.97 -11.58 -13.20
C VAL A 157 -7.23 -10.31 -13.64
N LYS A 158 -5.91 -10.41 -13.88
CA LYS A 158 -5.09 -9.29 -14.34
C LYS A 158 -5.53 -8.77 -15.71
N ASP A 159 -5.75 -9.69 -16.65
CA ASP A 159 -6.21 -9.38 -18.01
C ASP A 159 -7.59 -8.71 -17.98
N PHE A 160 -8.50 -9.21 -17.15
CA PHE A 160 -9.83 -8.61 -16.96
C PHE A 160 -9.76 -7.18 -16.41
N LEU A 161 -8.95 -6.93 -15.38
CA LEU A 161 -8.79 -5.61 -14.79
C LEU A 161 -8.13 -4.63 -15.77
N ALA A 162 -7.06 -5.07 -16.45
CA ALA A 162 -6.38 -4.27 -17.47
C ALA A 162 -7.32 -3.92 -18.63
N SER A 163 -8.08 -4.90 -19.15
CA SER A 163 -9.01 -4.71 -20.27
C SER A 163 -10.16 -3.75 -19.93
N ASN A 164 -10.60 -3.73 -18.68
CA ASN A 164 -11.62 -2.79 -18.20
C ASN A 164 -11.03 -1.46 -17.68
N LEU A 165 -9.74 -1.21 -17.90
CA LEU A 165 -9.00 -0.03 -17.42
C LEU A 165 -9.17 0.22 -15.92
N HIS A 166 -9.34 -0.84 -15.14
CA HIS A 166 -9.45 -0.74 -13.69
C HIS A 166 -8.03 -0.82 -13.09
N PRO A 167 -7.54 0.23 -12.41
CA PRO A 167 -6.21 0.21 -11.80
C PRO A 167 -6.09 -0.91 -10.78
N TYR A 168 -4.97 -1.62 -10.82
CA TYR A 168 -4.64 -2.67 -9.87
C TYR A 168 -3.14 -2.75 -9.61
N GLN A 169 -2.77 -3.29 -8.45
CA GLN A 169 -1.39 -3.63 -8.11
C GLN A 169 -1.21 -5.14 -8.16
N TRP A 170 -0.23 -5.62 -8.94
CA TRP A 170 0.19 -7.02 -8.94
C TRP A 170 1.18 -7.27 -7.81
N ILE A 171 0.95 -8.32 -7.01
CA ILE A 171 1.85 -8.74 -5.95
C ILE A 171 2.25 -10.20 -6.17
N ASP A 172 3.55 -10.40 -6.35
CA ASP A 172 4.14 -11.72 -6.52
C ASP A 172 4.33 -12.38 -5.15
N LEU A 173 3.48 -13.39 -4.86
CA LEU A 173 3.52 -14.10 -3.60
C LEU A 173 4.83 -14.87 -3.38
N GLU A 174 5.67 -15.09 -4.39
CA GLU A 174 6.97 -15.73 -4.22
C GLU A 174 8.03 -14.75 -3.70
N LYS A 175 7.82 -13.44 -3.88
CA LYS A 175 8.78 -12.39 -3.51
C LYS A 175 8.36 -11.60 -2.28
N ASP A 176 7.06 -11.50 -2.00
CA ASP A 176 6.52 -10.72 -0.88
C ASP A 176 6.08 -11.64 0.26
N ALA A 177 6.92 -11.78 1.30
CA ALA A 177 6.65 -12.62 2.45
C ALA A 177 5.48 -12.10 3.31
N ALA A 178 5.32 -10.79 3.44
CA ALA A 178 4.25 -10.19 4.24
C ALA A 178 2.89 -10.42 3.57
N MET A 179 2.80 -10.18 2.26
CA MET A 179 1.57 -10.42 1.50
C MET A 179 1.24 -11.90 1.41
N ARG A 180 2.25 -12.78 1.34
CA ARG A 180 2.05 -14.24 1.40
C ARG A 180 1.38 -14.66 2.69
N GLU A 181 1.82 -14.15 3.83
CA GLU A 181 1.21 -14.50 5.11
C GLU A 181 -0.21 -13.95 5.24
N LEU A 182 -0.44 -12.72 4.76
CA LEU A 182 -1.79 -12.17 4.69
C LEU A 182 -2.71 -12.99 3.77
N ALA A 183 -2.22 -13.45 2.62
CA ALA A 183 -2.97 -14.32 1.72
C ALA A 183 -3.31 -15.68 2.36
N ARG A 184 -2.41 -16.24 3.19
CA ARG A 184 -2.65 -17.50 3.92
C ARG A 184 -3.79 -17.42 4.92
N VAL A 185 -4.08 -16.25 5.47
CA VAL A 185 -5.26 -16.04 6.34
C VAL A 185 -6.56 -16.40 5.59
N HIS A 186 -6.61 -16.14 4.29
CA HIS A 186 -7.78 -16.39 3.45
C HIS A 186 -7.67 -17.68 2.61
N SER A 187 -6.46 -18.13 2.30
CA SER A 187 -6.14 -19.32 1.50
C SER A 187 -4.95 -20.06 2.14
N PRO A 188 -5.17 -20.91 3.17
CA PRO A 188 -4.11 -21.43 4.05
C PRO A 188 -2.93 -22.11 3.36
N ASP A 189 -3.21 -22.87 2.30
CA ASP A 189 -2.23 -23.59 1.50
C ASP A 189 -1.86 -22.87 0.20
N LEU A 190 -2.43 -21.70 -0.06
CA LEU A 190 -2.32 -20.94 -1.31
C LEU A 190 -2.68 -21.77 -2.56
N SER A 191 -3.41 -22.88 -2.39
CA SER A 191 -3.88 -23.71 -3.51
C SER A 191 -4.88 -22.95 -4.38
N ARG A 192 -5.63 -22.05 -3.75
CA ARG A 192 -6.60 -21.17 -4.41
C ARG A 192 -6.04 -19.75 -4.48
N GLN A 193 -5.69 -19.34 -5.69
CA GLN A 193 -5.12 -18.04 -6.01
C GLN A 193 -5.59 -17.57 -7.40
N PRO A 194 -5.64 -16.25 -7.67
CA PRO A 194 -5.13 -15.15 -6.86
C PRO A 194 -6.03 -14.83 -5.66
N VAL A 195 -5.44 -14.27 -4.61
CA VAL A 195 -6.18 -13.59 -3.54
C VAL A 195 -6.26 -12.11 -3.91
N VAL A 196 -7.48 -11.61 -4.08
CA VAL A 196 -7.76 -10.24 -4.51
C VAL A 196 -8.26 -9.44 -3.31
N PHE A 197 -7.53 -8.40 -2.93
CA PHE A 197 -7.89 -7.48 -1.85
C PHE A 197 -8.55 -6.24 -2.45
N LEU A 198 -9.75 -5.93 -1.99
CA LEU A 198 -10.57 -4.83 -2.49
C LEU A 198 -10.44 -3.58 -1.60
N PRO A 199 -10.71 -2.37 -2.13
CA PRO A 199 -10.61 -1.12 -1.37
C PRO A 199 -11.58 -1.03 -0.19
N ASP A 200 -12.72 -1.74 -0.26
CA ASP A 200 -13.71 -1.83 0.81
C ASP A 200 -13.30 -2.76 1.96
N GLY A 201 -12.08 -3.31 1.89
CA GLY A 201 -11.53 -4.25 2.86
C GLY A 201 -11.98 -5.70 2.65
N SER A 202 -12.86 -5.97 1.69
CA SER A 202 -13.25 -7.34 1.37
C SER A 202 -12.17 -8.07 0.57
N VAL A 203 -12.15 -9.40 0.69
CA VAL A 203 -11.14 -10.25 0.06
C VAL A 203 -11.83 -11.36 -0.72
N LEU A 204 -11.39 -11.58 -1.95
CA LEU A 204 -11.88 -12.65 -2.82
C LEU A 204 -10.76 -13.65 -3.09
N VAL A 205 -11.06 -14.93 -2.96
CA VAL A 205 -10.07 -16.02 -3.18
C VAL A 205 -10.42 -16.74 -4.47
N GLN A 206 -9.52 -16.62 -5.46
CA GLN A 206 -9.70 -17.14 -6.82
C GLN A 206 -11.09 -16.77 -7.38
N PRO A 207 -11.43 -15.47 -7.48
CA PRO A 207 -12.76 -15.04 -7.89
C PRO A 207 -13.06 -15.40 -9.33
N GLU A 208 -14.33 -15.72 -9.58
CA GLU A 208 -14.89 -15.71 -10.93
C GLU A 208 -15.01 -14.25 -11.43
N LEU A 209 -14.75 -14.03 -12.72
CA LEU A 209 -14.76 -12.67 -13.29
C LEU A 209 -16.10 -11.91 -13.08
N PRO A 210 -17.29 -12.54 -13.19
CA PRO A 210 -18.56 -11.86 -12.94
C PRO A 210 -18.77 -11.47 -11.47
N GLU A 211 -18.13 -12.16 -10.52
CA GLU A 211 -18.15 -11.77 -9.11
C GLU A 211 -17.27 -10.54 -8.88
N LEU A 212 -16.04 -10.58 -9.40
CA LEU A 212 -15.11 -9.46 -9.35
C LEU A 212 -15.70 -8.20 -10.00
N ALA A 213 -16.31 -8.35 -11.18
CA ALA A 213 -16.96 -7.25 -11.89
C ALA A 213 -18.09 -6.58 -11.08
N ARG A 214 -18.90 -7.37 -10.36
CA ARG A 214 -19.97 -6.86 -9.50
C ARG A 214 -19.40 -6.11 -8.30
N ARG A 215 -18.38 -6.68 -7.64
CA ARG A 215 -17.71 -6.07 -6.49
C ARG A 215 -17.05 -4.74 -6.83
N LEU A 216 -16.51 -4.61 -8.04
CA LEU A 216 -15.87 -3.40 -8.52
C LEU A 216 -16.84 -2.39 -9.16
N GLY A 217 -18.14 -2.72 -9.27
CA GLY A 217 -19.11 -1.87 -9.94
C GLY A 217 -18.90 -1.75 -11.46
N ILE A 218 -18.06 -2.61 -12.06
CA ILE A 218 -17.86 -2.71 -13.51
C ILE A 218 -19.15 -3.22 -14.16
N LEU A 219 -19.77 -4.24 -13.55
CA LEU A 219 -21.03 -4.81 -14.04
C LEU A 219 -22.20 -3.93 -13.60
N LYS A 220 -22.78 -3.19 -14.54
CA LYS A 220 -24.02 -2.43 -14.30
C LYS A 220 -25.23 -3.32 -14.54
N ALA A 221 -26.17 -3.31 -13.59
CA ALA A 221 -27.47 -3.93 -13.80
C ALA A 221 -28.22 -3.22 -14.94
N PRO A 222 -29.04 -3.94 -15.72
CA PRO A 222 -29.89 -3.32 -16.73
C PRO A 222 -30.82 -2.30 -16.06
N ALA A 223 -30.73 -1.04 -16.49
CA ALA A 223 -31.51 0.06 -15.94
C ALA A 223 -33.02 -0.02 -16.28
N LYS A 224 -33.40 -0.83 -17.26
CA LYS A 224 -34.78 -0.94 -17.76
C LYS A 224 -35.23 -2.39 -17.81
N ARG A 225 -36.54 -2.61 -17.71
CA ARG A 225 -37.17 -3.94 -17.85
C ARG A 225 -37.42 -4.35 -19.31
N LEU A 226 -37.39 -3.39 -20.24
CA LEU A 226 -37.64 -3.63 -21.67
C LEU A 226 -36.68 -2.80 -22.52
N TYR A 227 -36.12 -3.45 -23.55
CA TYR A 227 -35.19 -2.89 -24.51
C TYR A 227 -35.71 -3.16 -25.93
N ASP A 228 -35.58 -2.17 -26.80
CA ASP A 228 -36.00 -2.25 -28.21
C ASP A 228 -34.90 -2.88 -29.08
N LEU A 229 -33.64 -2.79 -28.63
CA LEU A 229 -32.48 -3.38 -29.28
C LEU A 229 -31.54 -4.00 -28.24
N VAL A 230 -31.14 -5.25 -28.46
CA VAL A 230 -30.11 -5.95 -27.69
C VAL A 230 -28.95 -6.24 -28.62
N VAL A 231 -27.77 -5.72 -28.29
CA VAL A 231 -26.54 -6.02 -29.01
C VAL A 231 -25.68 -6.93 -28.14
N VAL A 232 -25.26 -8.07 -28.68
CA VAL A 232 -24.40 -9.04 -27.99
C VAL A 232 -23.02 -9.01 -28.62
N GLY A 233 -22.00 -8.71 -27.81
CA GLY A 233 -20.62 -8.48 -28.24
C GLY A 233 -20.32 -6.99 -28.41
N GLY A 234 -19.42 -6.48 -27.59
CA GLY A 234 -18.96 -5.09 -27.54
C GLY A 234 -17.76 -4.80 -28.43
N GLY A 235 -17.47 -5.62 -29.44
CA GLY A 235 -16.47 -5.28 -30.47
C GLY A 235 -16.88 -4.06 -31.32
N PRO A 236 -16.07 -3.63 -32.29
CA PRO A 236 -16.31 -2.39 -33.05
C PRO A 236 -17.70 -2.34 -33.70
N ALA A 237 -18.12 -3.43 -34.35
CA ALA A 237 -19.42 -3.51 -35.00
C ALA A 237 -20.58 -3.46 -34.00
N GLY A 238 -20.48 -4.19 -32.88
CA GLY A 238 -21.53 -4.23 -31.87
C GLY A 238 -21.61 -2.91 -31.09
N LEU A 239 -20.48 -2.32 -30.73
CA LEU A 239 -20.43 -1.02 -30.09
C LEU A 239 -21.00 0.07 -31.01
N ALA A 240 -20.63 0.08 -32.29
CA ALA A 240 -21.21 0.99 -33.28
C ALA A 240 -22.73 0.80 -33.39
N GLY A 241 -23.20 -0.44 -33.57
CA GLY A 241 -24.63 -0.74 -33.63
C GLY A 241 -25.39 -0.30 -32.38
N ALA A 242 -24.79 -0.47 -31.19
CA ALA A 242 -25.38 -0.04 -29.94
C ALA A 242 -25.48 1.49 -29.83
N VAL A 243 -24.43 2.20 -30.24
CA VAL A 243 -24.39 3.68 -30.26
C VAL A 243 -25.42 4.24 -31.25
N TYR A 244 -25.46 3.74 -32.49
CA TYR A 244 -26.41 4.21 -33.50
C TYR A 244 -27.86 3.87 -33.12
N GLY A 245 -28.13 2.68 -32.57
CA GLY A 245 -29.46 2.34 -32.09
C GLY A 245 -29.91 3.29 -30.97
N ALA A 246 -29.02 3.61 -30.03
CA ALA A 246 -29.33 4.57 -28.97
C ALA A 246 -29.51 6.01 -29.47
N SER A 247 -28.73 6.46 -30.48
CA SER A 247 -28.88 7.81 -31.04
C SER A 247 -30.19 8.01 -31.80
N GLU A 248 -30.73 6.95 -32.38
CA GLU A 248 -32.08 6.92 -33.00
C GLU A 248 -33.21 6.74 -31.97
N GLY A 249 -32.90 6.80 -30.68
CA GLY A 249 -33.90 6.78 -29.60
C GLY A 249 -34.36 5.40 -29.15
N LEU A 250 -33.77 4.31 -29.65
CA LEU A 250 -34.08 2.97 -29.17
C LEU A 250 -33.59 2.79 -27.72
N ARG A 251 -34.35 2.07 -26.90
CA ARG A 251 -33.84 1.56 -25.62
C ARG A 251 -32.88 0.42 -25.92
N THR A 252 -31.61 0.76 -26.07
CA THR A 252 -30.56 -0.19 -26.43
C THR A 252 -29.82 -0.70 -25.20
N VAL A 253 -29.48 -1.99 -25.20
CA VAL A 253 -28.53 -2.59 -24.26
C VAL A 253 -27.42 -3.31 -25.01
N LEU A 254 -26.18 -3.12 -24.56
CA LEU A 254 -25.01 -3.84 -25.04
C LEU A 254 -24.61 -4.87 -23.97
N VAL A 255 -24.47 -6.13 -24.38
CA VAL A 255 -24.00 -7.22 -23.52
C VAL A 255 -22.61 -7.63 -23.96
N GLU A 256 -21.62 -7.48 -23.07
CA GLU A 256 -20.24 -7.90 -23.30
C GLU A 256 -19.74 -8.76 -22.14
N SER A 257 -19.00 -9.81 -22.48
CA SER A 257 -18.37 -10.78 -21.58
C SER A 257 -17.05 -10.31 -20.97
N ARG A 258 -16.33 -9.41 -21.65
CA ARG A 258 -15.02 -8.88 -21.27
C ARG A 258 -15.09 -7.35 -21.14
N ALA A 259 -14.51 -6.62 -22.08
CA ALA A 259 -14.48 -5.17 -22.11
C ALA A 259 -14.99 -4.64 -23.46
N PRO A 260 -15.71 -3.50 -23.49
CA PRO A 260 -16.12 -2.85 -24.74
C PRO A 260 -14.92 -2.46 -25.61
N GLY A 261 -15.12 -2.44 -26.92
CA GLY A 261 -14.09 -2.19 -27.94
C GLY A 261 -13.55 -3.46 -28.59
N GLY A 262 -13.61 -4.62 -27.93
CA GLY A 262 -13.07 -5.87 -28.46
C GLY A 262 -11.59 -5.74 -28.88
N GLN A 263 -11.23 -6.25 -30.06
CA GLN A 263 -9.86 -6.12 -30.61
C GLN A 263 -9.41 -4.67 -30.86
N ALA A 264 -10.33 -3.71 -30.97
CA ALA A 264 -9.93 -2.30 -31.11
C ALA A 264 -9.28 -1.76 -29.84
N GLY A 265 -9.59 -2.33 -28.66
CA GLY A 265 -8.93 -1.95 -27.40
C GLY A 265 -7.46 -2.40 -27.29
N THR A 266 -7.04 -3.36 -28.12
CA THR A 266 -5.67 -3.90 -28.16
C THR A 266 -4.93 -3.57 -29.44
N SER A 267 -5.57 -2.84 -30.38
CA SER A 267 -4.97 -2.47 -31.65
C SER A 267 -4.09 -1.23 -31.50
N SER A 268 -2.86 -1.29 -32.01
CA SER A 268 -1.93 -0.15 -32.03
C SER A 268 -2.34 0.94 -33.03
N GLN A 269 -3.23 0.62 -33.97
CA GLN A 269 -3.72 1.55 -35.00
C GLN A 269 -5.22 1.35 -35.20
N ILE A 270 -5.97 2.46 -35.16
CA ILE A 270 -7.39 2.51 -35.52
C ILE A 270 -7.51 3.55 -36.63
N GLU A 271 -7.75 3.11 -37.86
CA GLU A 271 -7.98 4.02 -38.99
C GLU A 271 -9.46 4.41 -39.03
N ASN A 272 -9.75 5.70 -38.95
CA ASN A 272 -11.10 6.25 -38.99
C ASN A 272 -11.42 6.73 -40.41
N TYR A 273 -11.82 5.80 -41.29
CA TYR A 273 -12.32 6.17 -42.61
C TYR A 273 -13.74 6.73 -42.48
N LEU A 274 -13.88 8.04 -42.62
CA LEU A 274 -15.16 8.68 -42.95
C LEU A 274 -15.67 8.06 -44.26
N GLY A 275 -16.93 7.61 -44.22
CA GLY A 275 -17.57 6.80 -45.26
C GLY A 275 -17.35 7.27 -46.69
N PHE A 276 -17.22 6.30 -47.59
CA PHE A 276 -16.94 6.50 -49.01
C PHE A 276 -17.98 7.39 -49.72
N PRO A 277 -17.57 8.38 -50.54
CA PRO A 277 -18.47 9.10 -51.45
C PRO A 277 -19.03 8.20 -52.57
N ALA A 278 -18.34 7.12 -52.91
CA ALA A 278 -18.86 6.04 -53.74
C ALA A 278 -18.20 4.72 -53.32
N GLY A 279 -19.00 3.76 -52.86
CA GLY A 279 -18.56 2.37 -52.77
C GLY A 279 -19.45 1.47 -51.92
N VAL A 280 -20.28 0.67 -52.58
CA VAL A 280 -20.19 -0.81 -52.52
C VAL A 280 -20.47 -1.36 -53.93
N SER A 281 -19.59 -2.22 -54.44
CA SER A 281 -19.90 -3.28 -55.40
C SER A 281 -19.41 -4.60 -54.80
#